data_AF-X1DQR5-F1
#
_entry.id   AF-X1DQR5-F1
#
_cell.length_a   1.000
_cell.length_b   1.000
_cell.length_c   1.000
_cell.angle_alpha   90.00
_cell.angle_beta   90.00
_cell.angle_gamma   90.00
#
_symmetry.space_group_name_H-M   'P 1'
#
loop_
_entity.id
_entity.type
_entity.pdbx_description
1 polymer ?
#
loop_
_entity_poly.entity_id
_entity_poly.type
_entity_poly.pdbx_seq_one_letter_code
_entity_poly.pdbx_strand_id
1 'polypeptide(L)'
;QHPVYAQLKTLIDLAIVAAYLQEHGSYESAGWSADVFLDESAYSIERFVAPQKIDCAVNAVRRGSRLLTPIGGGVVITARESFTQGNLQIDETGKLQDEYDSLSISVENWWWD
;
A
#
# COMPACT_ATOMS: atom_id res chain seq x y z
N GLN A 1 -7.75 8.09 15.40
CA GLN A 1 -7.57 7.10 14.31
C GLN A 1 -6.86 5.90 14.90
N HIS A 2 -7.29 4.67 14.60
CA HIS A 2 -6.61 3.46 15.10
C HIS A 2 -5.32 3.25 14.29
N PRO A 3 -4.15 2.96 14.90
CA PRO A 3 -2.86 2.92 14.21
C PRO A 3 -2.81 1.93 13.05
N VAL A 4 -3.51 0.79 13.16
CA VAL A 4 -3.68 -0.17 12.05
C VAL A 4 -4.27 0.47 10.79
N TYR A 5 -5.22 1.40 10.91
CA TYR A 5 -5.81 2.07 9.74
C TYR A 5 -4.89 3.14 9.15
N ALA A 6 -4.00 3.74 9.96
CA ALA A 6 -2.98 4.67 9.46
C ALA A 6 -1.91 3.93 8.65
N GLN A 7 -1.41 2.80 9.15
CA GLN A 7 -0.46 1.95 8.42
C GLN A 7 -1.05 1.40 7.12
N LEU A 8 -2.33 1.01 7.13
CA LEU A 8 -3.04 0.60 5.92
C LEU A 8 -3.14 1.72 4.88
N LYS A 9 -3.28 2.99 5.31
CA LYS A 9 -3.29 4.12 4.38
C LYS A 9 -1.96 4.27 3.65
N THR A 10 -0.83 4.26 4.37
CA THR A 10 0.49 4.38 3.76
C THR A 10 0.74 3.26 2.74
N LEU A 11 0.34 2.02 3.07
CA LEU A 11 0.44 0.89 2.15
C LEU A 11 -0.44 1.05 0.91
N ILE A 12 -1.65 1.61 1.07
CA ILE A 12 -2.56 1.93 -0.03
C ILE A 12 -1.94 2.98 -0.95
N ASP A 13 -1.42 4.08 -0.40
CA ASP A 13 -0.80 5.16 -1.18
C ASP A 13 0.42 4.64 -1.96
N LEU A 14 1.26 3.82 -1.32
CA LEU A 14 2.43 3.22 -1.98
C LEU A 14 2.02 2.28 -3.11
N ALA A 15 0.97 1.47 -2.91
CA ALA A 15 0.45 0.58 -3.95
C ALA A 15 -0.09 1.36 -5.16
N ILE A 16 -0.76 2.49 -4.92
CA ILE A 16 -1.22 3.42 -5.98
C ILE A 16 -0.01 3.98 -6.73
N VAL A 17 0.98 4.56 -6.04
CA VAL A 17 2.17 5.12 -6.70
C VAL A 17 2.92 4.06 -7.51
N ALA A 18 3.12 2.86 -6.97
CA ALA A 18 3.76 1.77 -7.71
C ALA A 18 2.99 1.38 -8.98
N ALA A 19 1.65 1.32 -8.90
CA ALA A 19 0.81 1.07 -10.06
C ALA A 19 0.92 2.18 -11.11
N TYR A 20 0.96 3.45 -10.69
CA TYR A 20 1.15 4.60 -11.57
C TYR A 20 2.48 4.52 -12.33
N LEU A 21 3.58 4.29 -11.59
CA LEU A 21 4.93 4.18 -12.16
C LEU A 21 5.02 3.04 -13.18
N GLN A 22 4.36 1.91 -12.91
CA GLN A 22 4.29 0.77 -13.83
C GLN A 22 3.51 1.10 -15.10
N GLU A 23 2.33 1.74 -14.97
CA GLU A 23 1.47 2.07 -16.11
C GLU A 23 2.13 3.11 -17.05
N HIS A 24 2.94 4.01 -16.49
CA HIS A 24 3.59 5.08 -17.24
C HIS A 24 5.05 4.78 -17.62
N GLY A 25 5.52 3.54 -17.43
CA GLY A 25 6.88 3.14 -17.80
C GLY A 25 8.00 3.92 -17.09
N SER A 26 7.72 4.39 -15.87
CA SER A 26 8.66 5.22 -15.11
C SER A 26 9.84 4.44 -14.56
N TYR A 27 9.66 3.13 -14.31
CA TYR A 27 10.74 2.25 -13.88
C TYR A 27 11.82 2.13 -14.95
N GLU A 28 11.41 1.90 -16.21
CA GLU A 28 12.29 1.81 -17.37
C GLU A 28 12.98 3.14 -17.64
N SER A 29 12.23 4.24 -17.54
CA SER A 29 12.76 5.60 -17.73
C SER A 29 13.82 5.98 -16.68
N ALA A 30 13.67 5.47 -15.46
CA ALA A 30 14.63 5.64 -14.37
C ALA A 30 15.77 4.60 -14.39
N GLY A 31 15.74 3.62 -15.30
CA GLY A 31 16.71 2.52 -15.33
C GLY A 31 16.62 1.58 -14.12
N TRP A 32 15.48 1.53 -13.46
CA TRP A 32 15.27 0.71 -12.27
C TRP A 32 14.68 -0.67 -12.61
N SER A 33 15.14 -1.70 -11.91
CA SER A 33 14.57 -3.05 -11.93
C SER A 33 14.43 -3.62 -10.51
N ALA A 34 13.54 -4.60 -10.35
CA ALA A 34 13.29 -5.27 -9.08
C ALA A 34 14.34 -6.38 -8.76
N ASP A 35 15.43 -6.47 -9.53
CA ASP A 35 16.37 -7.60 -9.48
C ASP A 35 17.04 -7.74 -8.11
N VAL A 36 17.23 -6.63 -7.39
CA VAL A 36 17.82 -6.63 -6.03
C VAL A 36 16.98 -7.45 -5.04
N PHE A 37 15.66 -7.55 -5.25
CA PHE A 37 14.79 -8.35 -4.38
C PHE A 37 14.88 -9.85 -4.66
N LEU A 38 15.56 -10.25 -5.74
CA LEU A 38 15.84 -11.64 -6.07
C LEU A 38 17.16 -12.14 -5.47
N ASP A 39 17.92 -11.26 -4.81
CA ASP A 39 19.20 -11.57 -4.20
C ASP A 39 19.17 -11.29 -2.69
N GLU A 40 18.98 -12.32 -1.87
CA GLU A 40 18.98 -12.19 -0.41
C GLU A 40 20.33 -11.75 0.17
N SER A 41 21.41 -11.81 -0.61
CA SER A 41 22.71 -11.28 -0.19
C SER A 41 22.82 -9.76 -0.38
N ALA A 42 22.11 -9.20 -1.36
CA ALA A 42 22.06 -7.77 -1.63
C ALA A 42 21.15 -7.03 -0.63
N TYR A 43 20.08 -7.68 -0.16
CA TYR A 43 19.19 -7.12 0.85
C TYR A 43 18.72 -8.19 1.86
N SER A 44 19.45 -8.31 2.97
CA SER A 44 19.11 -9.27 4.01
C SER A 44 17.87 -8.80 4.80
N ILE A 45 16.80 -9.59 4.77
CA ILE A 45 15.62 -9.36 5.60
C ILE A 45 15.78 -10.01 6.98
N GLU A 46 15.18 -9.39 8.01
CA GLU A 46 15.09 -9.99 9.32
C GLU A 46 14.20 -11.24 9.28
N ARG A 47 14.72 -12.36 9.78
CA ARG A 47 14.01 -13.64 9.81
C ARG A 47 13.57 -13.95 11.23
N PHE A 48 12.26 -13.96 11.45
CA PHE A 48 11.67 -14.40 12.71
C PHE A 48 11.33 -15.90 12.66
N VAL A 49 11.27 -16.52 13.84
CA VAL A 49 10.78 -17.90 13.96
C VAL A 49 9.31 -17.92 13.55
N ALA A 50 8.98 -18.74 12.55
CA ALA A 50 7.60 -18.86 12.08
C ALA A 50 6.68 -19.30 13.25
N PRO A 51 5.57 -18.59 13.51
CA PRO A 51 4.67 -18.95 14.59
C PRO A 51 3.99 -20.29 14.28
N GLN A 52 4.19 -21.28 15.16
CA GLN A 52 3.59 -22.62 15.00
C GLN A 52 2.18 -22.72 15.61
N LYS A 53 1.85 -21.83 16.54
CA LYS A 53 0.55 -21.75 17.20
C LYS A 53 0.22 -20.28 17.44
N ILE A 54 -1.00 -19.90 17.10
CA ILE A 54 -1.58 -18.59 17.40
C ILE A 54 -2.93 -18.81 18.05
N ASP A 55 -3.30 -17.94 19.00
CA ASP A 55 -4.66 -17.94 19.52
C ASP A 55 -5.63 -17.51 18.41
N CYS A 56 -6.77 -18.18 18.31
CA CYS A 56 -7.74 -17.90 17.26
C CYS A 56 -8.32 -16.49 17.45
N ALA A 57 -7.99 -15.57 16.54
CA ALA A 57 -8.49 -14.19 16.54
C ALA A 57 -9.98 -14.08 16.14
N VAL A 58 -10.60 -15.15 15.63
CA VAL A 58 -11.97 -15.15 15.14
C VAL A 58 -12.92 -15.64 16.23
N ASN A 59 -13.71 -14.71 16.77
CA ASN A 59 -14.86 -15.03 17.63
C ASN A 59 -15.96 -15.70 16.80
N ALA A 60 -15.89 -17.02 16.64
CA ALA A 60 -17.00 -17.78 16.09
C ALA A 60 -18.09 -17.93 17.16
N VAL A 61 -19.24 -17.27 16.97
CA VAL A 61 -20.38 -17.37 17.88
C VAL A 61 -21.26 -18.53 17.41
N ARG A 62 -21.41 -19.54 18.26
CA ARG A 62 -22.36 -20.63 18.02
C ARG A 62 -23.72 -20.27 18.60
N ARG A 63 -24.77 -20.28 17.77
CA ARG A 63 -26.17 -20.09 18.19
C ARG A 63 -26.97 -21.33 17.79
N GLY A 64 -27.24 -22.21 18.74
CA GLY A 64 -27.89 -23.50 18.49
C GLY A 64 -27.05 -24.39 17.57
N SER A 65 -27.64 -24.87 16.47
CA SER A 65 -26.96 -25.70 15.45
C SER A 65 -26.13 -24.90 14.44
N ARG A 66 -26.11 -23.56 14.51
CA ARG A 66 -25.43 -22.70 13.53
C ARG A 66 -24.13 -22.12 14.09
N LEU A 67 -23.07 -22.25 13.30
CA LEU A 67 -21.79 -21.59 13.52
C LEU A 67 -21.82 -20.26 12.76
N LEU A 68 -21.75 -19.13 13.47
CA LEU A 68 -21.52 -17.82 12.86
C LEU A 68 -20.05 -17.47 13.02
N THR A 69 -19.33 -17.44 11.91
CA THR A 69 -18.06 -16.74 11.81
C THR A 69 -18.36 -15.35 11.27
N PRO A 70 -18.47 -14.30 12.11
CA PRO A 70 -18.55 -12.95 11.62
C PRO A 70 -17.19 -12.66 10.99
N ILE A 71 -17.06 -12.91 9.70
CA ILE A 71 -15.87 -12.61 8.92
C ILE A 71 -15.58 -11.12 9.17
N GLY A 72 -14.45 -10.83 9.81
CA GLY A 72 -13.96 -9.47 9.94
C GLY A 72 -13.74 -8.94 8.53
N GLY A 73 -14.39 -7.83 8.19
CA GLY A 73 -14.25 -7.21 6.87
C GLY A 73 -12.79 -6.93 6.55
N GLY A 74 -12.35 -7.33 5.35
CA GLY A 74 -11.05 -6.96 4.79
C GLY A 74 -11.19 -5.69 3.95
N VAL A 75 -10.10 -4.95 3.83
CA VAL A 75 -9.98 -3.87 2.83
C VAL A 75 -9.39 -4.47 1.57
N VAL A 76 -10.14 -4.40 0.47
CA VAL A 76 -9.65 -4.78 -0.85
C VAL A 76 -9.39 -3.49 -1.63
N ILE A 77 -8.23 -3.41 -2.25
CA ILE A 77 -7.86 -2.32 -3.15
C ILE A 77 -7.37 -2.89 -4.48
N THR A 78 -7.85 -2.31 -5.57
CA THR A 78 -7.31 -2.50 -6.90
C THR A 78 -6.59 -1.21 -7.30
N ALA A 79 -5.29 -1.11 -7.05
CA ALA A 79 -4.54 0.15 -7.19
C ALA A 79 -4.71 0.82 -8.57
N ARG A 80 -4.74 0.03 -9.66
CA ARG A 80 -4.94 0.55 -11.03
C ARG A 80 -6.30 1.21 -11.25
N GLU A 81 -7.33 0.82 -10.50
CA GLU A 81 -8.64 1.45 -10.64
C GLU A 81 -8.62 2.91 -10.19
N SER A 82 -7.66 3.31 -9.34
CA SER A 82 -7.55 4.69 -8.83
C SER A 82 -7.34 5.74 -9.93
N PHE A 83 -6.77 5.36 -11.08
CA PHE A 83 -6.55 6.25 -12.22
C PHE A 83 -7.64 6.17 -13.29
N THR A 84 -8.70 5.39 -13.06
CA THR A 84 -9.86 5.34 -13.97
C THR A 84 -10.55 6.69 -13.99
N GLN A 85 -11.03 7.15 -15.14
CA GLN A 85 -11.64 8.48 -15.31
C GLN A 85 -12.69 8.84 -14.25
N GLY A 86 -13.51 7.89 -13.78
CA GLY A 86 -14.52 8.13 -12.75
C GLY A 86 -13.97 8.30 -11.32
N ASN A 87 -12.72 7.92 -11.08
CA ASN A 87 -12.02 8.00 -9.79
C ASN A 87 -11.02 9.16 -9.75
N LEU A 88 -10.76 9.81 -10.89
CA LEU A 88 -9.89 10.97 -10.98
C LEU A 88 -10.64 12.23 -10.53
N GLN A 89 -10.06 12.93 -9.57
CA GLN A 89 -10.46 14.30 -9.24
C GLN A 89 -9.55 15.26 -9.99
N ILE A 90 -10.08 15.89 -11.04
CA ILE A 90 -9.34 16.88 -11.81
C ILE A 90 -9.23 18.16 -10.99
N ASP A 91 -8.02 18.71 -10.91
CA ASP A 91 -7.83 20.05 -10.37
C ASP A 91 -8.26 21.10 -11.39
N GLU A 92 -9.36 21.78 -11.09
CA GLU A 92 -9.91 22.86 -11.91
C GLU A 92 -9.31 24.23 -11.53
N THR A 93 -8.67 24.32 -10.37
CA THR A 93 -8.25 25.58 -9.75
C THR A 93 -6.76 25.88 -9.93
N GLY A 94 -5.96 24.90 -10.31
CA GLY A 94 -4.50 25.01 -10.39
C GLY A 94 -3.78 24.84 -9.06
N LYS A 95 -4.52 24.55 -7.97
CA LYS A 95 -3.95 24.38 -6.63
C LYS A 95 -2.90 23.26 -6.57
N LEU A 96 -3.09 22.17 -7.32
CA LEU A 96 -2.13 21.08 -7.38
C LEU A 96 -0.81 21.53 -8.00
N GLN A 97 -0.87 22.38 -9.04
CA GLN A 97 0.31 22.94 -9.67
C GLN A 97 1.04 23.90 -8.73
N ASP A 98 0.29 24.77 -8.04
CA ASP A 98 0.86 25.69 -7.05
C ASP A 98 1.57 24.94 -5.90
N GLU A 99 0.97 23.86 -5.41
CA GLU A 99 1.58 22.99 -4.41
C GLU A 99 2.85 22.32 -4.98
N TYR A 100 2.78 21.78 -6.20
CA TYR A 100 3.94 21.18 -6.87
C TYR A 100 5.12 22.16 -7.02
N ASP A 101 4.85 23.39 -7.48
CA ASP A 101 5.87 24.42 -7.67
C ASP A 101 6.47 24.91 -6.34
N SER A 102 5.72 24.81 -5.24
CA SER A 102 6.18 25.15 -3.90
C SER A 102 7.06 24.08 -3.25
N LEU A 103 7.08 22.85 -3.79
CA LEU A 103 7.83 21.74 -3.20
C LEU A 103 9.34 21.89 -3.45
N SER A 104 10.09 21.95 -2.36
CA SER A 104 11.56 21.76 -2.37
C SER A 104 11.88 20.36 -1.87
N ILE A 105 12.03 19.42 -2.80
CA ILE A 105 12.26 18.00 -2.49
C ILE A 105 13.77 17.76 -2.36
N SER A 106 14.23 17.43 -1.15
CA SER A 106 15.59 16.91 -0.94
C SER A 106 15.66 15.45 -1.37
N VAL A 107 16.73 15.09 -2.08
CA VAL A 107 16.99 13.71 -2.54
C VAL A 107 17.25 12.75 -1.38
N GLU A 108 17.64 13.27 -0.21
CA GLU A 108 17.99 12.44 0.95
C GLU A 108 16.79 12.04 1.82
N ASN A 109 15.62 12.62 1.58
CA ASN A 109 14.46 12.39 2.43
C ASN A 109 13.69 11.15 1.97
N TRP A 110 13.38 10.28 2.94
CA TRP A 110 12.41 9.22 2.78
C TRP A 110 11.04 9.74 3.21
N TRP A 111 10.05 9.69 2.31
CA TRP A 111 8.74 10.33 2.48
C TRP A 111 7.63 9.36 2.87
N TRP A 112 7.96 8.07 3.06
CA TRP A 112 7.00 6.99 3.29
C TRP A 112 7.02 6.42 4.73
N ASP A 113 7.74 7.07 5.65
CA ASP A 113 7.75 6.77 7.09
C ASP A 113 6.92 7.80 7.88
#